data_AF-A0A814QUK0-F1
#
_entry.id   AF-A0A814QUK0-F1
#
_cell.length_a   1.000
_cell.length_b   1.000
_cell.length_c   1.000
_cell.angle_alpha   90.00
_cell.angle_beta   90.00
_cell.angle_gamma   90.00
#
_symmetry.space_group_name_H-M   'P 1'
#
loop_
_entity.id
_entity.type
_entity.pdbx_description
1 polymer ?
#
loop_
_entity_poly.entity_id
_entity_poly.type
_entity_poly.pdbx_seq_one_letter_code
_entity_poly.pdbx_strand_id
1 'polypeptide(L)'
;MTFLFISIVSVLTCFSLAQGNSVTVTNKGPKSENIGFFKNAGAFQPSFTAEKTITVLPGQSKTVEFVAGWEGRAQKLTGASNEPATWAEFHFNAWNDMTFGDISYIRGNNGAMVMTSEDGSMKSGTSENLIAEAPASLRKTDSSGTSILDATEPYTGGKNNALIQYYRSKVQEGQGYIEHTDDKSAHGTTSKQLKLDVY
;
A
#
# COMPACT_ATOMS: atom_id res chain seq x y z
N MET A 1 52.70 -3.10 15.79
CA MET A 1 51.95 -3.04 14.51
C MET A 1 50.70 -3.89 14.71
N THR A 2 49.60 -3.25 15.09
CA THR A 2 48.37 -3.92 15.54
C THR A 2 47.42 -4.02 14.36
N PHE A 3 47.06 -5.25 13.96
CA PHE A 3 46.14 -5.49 12.85
C PHE A 3 44.70 -5.29 13.32
N LEU A 4 44.01 -4.37 12.65
CA LEU A 4 42.58 -4.10 12.78
C LEU A 4 41.81 -5.17 11.99
N PHE A 5 41.05 -6.02 12.67
CA PHE A 5 40.09 -6.92 12.02
C PHE A 5 38.80 -6.15 11.72
N ILE A 6 38.53 -5.88 10.44
CA ILE A 6 37.23 -5.41 9.97
C ILE A 6 36.36 -6.65 9.77
N SER A 7 35.39 -6.86 10.66
CA SER A 7 34.33 -7.86 10.45
C SER A 7 33.38 -7.35 9.37
N ILE A 8 33.43 -7.96 8.19
CA ILE A 8 32.42 -7.79 7.16
C ILE A 8 31.22 -8.65 7.57
N VAL A 9 30.15 -8.01 8.05
CA VAL A 9 28.85 -8.66 8.21
C VAL A 9 28.21 -8.72 6.83
N SER A 10 28.39 -9.83 6.11
CA SER A 10 27.56 -10.13 4.94
C SER A 10 26.16 -10.49 5.41
N VAL A 11 25.22 -9.55 5.27
CA VAL A 11 23.79 -9.86 5.36
C VAL A 11 23.41 -10.64 4.10
N LEU A 12 23.39 -11.96 4.20
CA LEU A 12 22.88 -12.82 3.14
C LEU A 12 21.36 -12.81 3.23
N THR A 13 20.71 -11.95 2.45
CA THR A 13 19.24 -11.94 2.34
C THR A 13 18.83 -13.15 1.50
N CYS A 14 18.34 -14.20 2.16
CA CYS A 14 17.77 -15.36 1.48
C CYS A 14 16.42 -14.96 0.85
N PHE A 15 16.40 -14.71 -0.46
CA PHE A 15 15.16 -14.57 -1.21
C PHE A 15 14.56 -15.96 -1.42
N SER A 16 13.53 -16.28 -0.66
CA SER A 16 12.58 -17.34 -1.02
C SER A 16 11.74 -16.81 -2.18
N LEU A 17 11.88 -17.38 -3.38
CA LEU A 17 10.92 -17.16 -4.46
C LEU A 17 9.59 -17.76 -4.02
N ALA A 18 8.58 -16.92 -3.80
CA ALA A 18 7.23 -17.40 -3.55
C ALA A 18 6.73 -18.09 -4.83
N GLN A 19 6.32 -19.36 -4.73
CA GLN A 19 5.84 -20.13 -5.89
C GLN A 19 4.36 -19.88 -6.21
N GLY A 20 3.71 -18.95 -5.51
CA GLY A 20 2.28 -18.64 -5.66
C GLY A 20 1.98 -17.17 -5.44
N ASN A 21 0.69 -16.86 -5.25
CA ASN A 21 0.24 -15.49 -5.02
C ASN A 21 0.92 -14.92 -3.79
N SER A 22 1.61 -13.80 -3.96
CA SER A 22 2.31 -13.19 -2.83
C SER A 22 2.45 -11.69 -2.96
N VAL A 23 2.57 -11.05 -1.79
CA VAL A 23 2.99 -9.66 -1.65
C VAL A 23 4.23 -9.63 -0.78
N THR A 24 5.34 -9.16 -1.35
CA THR A 24 6.55 -8.85 -0.59
C THR A 24 6.52 -7.39 -0.17
N VAL A 25 6.29 -7.16 1.12
CA VAL A 25 6.28 -5.83 1.71
C VAL A 25 7.69 -5.45 2.13
N THR A 26 8.19 -4.32 1.66
CA THR A 26 9.48 -3.75 2.08
C THR A 26 9.26 -2.41 2.75
N ASN A 27 9.79 -2.28 3.96
CA ASN A 27 9.76 -1.00 4.66
C ASN A 27 10.99 -0.16 4.27
N LYS A 28 10.75 0.86 3.46
CA LYS A 28 11.73 1.87 3.03
C LYS A 28 11.81 3.06 4.00
N GLY A 29 10.93 3.08 5.00
CA GLY A 29 10.84 4.11 6.02
C GLY A 29 11.81 3.93 7.19
N PRO A 30 11.97 4.96 8.03
CA PRO A 30 12.87 4.95 9.17
C PRO A 30 12.27 4.32 10.44
N LYS A 31 10.97 3.98 10.45
CA LYS A 31 10.25 3.45 11.62
C LYS A 31 9.70 2.06 11.31
N SER A 32 9.49 1.25 12.35
CA SER A 32 8.79 -0.02 12.20
C SER A 32 7.35 0.23 11.75
N GLU A 33 6.87 -0.58 10.79
CA GLU A 33 5.54 -0.46 10.22
C GLU A 33 4.70 -1.72 10.51
N ASN A 34 3.46 -1.52 10.95
CA ASN A 34 2.48 -2.60 11.08
C ASN A 34 1.55 -2.56 9.88
N ILE A 35 1.53 -3.64 9.09
CA ILE A 35 0.73 -3.75 7.88
C ILE A 35 -0.34 -4.81 8.10
N GLY A 36 -1.60 -4.38 8.01
CA GLY A 36 -2.76 -5.27 8.05
C GLY A 36 -3.20 -5.65 6.64
N PHE A 37 -3.62 -6.91 6.47
CA PHE A 37 -4.20 -7.45 5.25
C PHE A 37 -5.67 -7.76 5.47
N PHE A 38 -6.54 -7.18 4.66
CA PHE A 38 -7.98 -7.19 4.82
C PHE A 38 -8.60 -7.78 3.57
N LYS A 39 -9.14 -9.00 3.67
CA LYS A 39 -9.91 -9.61 2.59
C LYS A 39 -11.27 -8.94 2.47
N ASN A 40 -11.75 -8.75 1.25
CA ASN A 40 -13.09 -8.22 1.01
C ASN A 40 -14.16 -9.21 1.51
N ALA A 41 -15.24 -8.69 2.09
CA ALA A 41 -16.39 -9.49 2.54
C ALA A 41 -17.34 -9.84 1.37
N GLY A 42 -17.12 -9.23 0.21
CA GLY A 42 -17.87 -9.38 -1.03
C GLY A 42 -17.46 -8.30 -2.02
N ALA A 43 -18.02 -8.34 -3.23
CA ALA A 43 -17.76 -7.32 -4.24
C ALA A 43 -18.10 -5.92 -3.71
N PHE A 44 -17.14 -5.01 -3.74
CA PHE A 44 -17.27 -3.63 -3.22
C PHE A 44 -17.59 -3.54 -1.71
N GLN A 45 -17.37 -4.61 -0.94
CA GLN A 45 -17.62 -4.66 0.51
C GLN A 45 -16.30 -4.86 1.26
N PRO A 46 -15.58 -3.79 1.62
CA PRO A 46 -14.33 -3.92 2.37
C PRO A 46 -14.58 -4.43 3.79
N SER A 47 -13.70 -5.30 4.28
CA SER A 47 -13.62 -5.64 5.71
C SER A 47 -12.74 -4.64 6.46
N PHE A 48 -13.01 -4.41 7.74
CA PHE A 48 -12.14 -3.65 8.66
C PHE A 48 -11.48 -4.53 9.73
N THR A 49 -11.62 -5.85 9.59
CA THR A 49 -10.91 -6.84 10.42
C THR A 49 -9.80 -7.43 9.58
N ALA A 50 -8.55 -7.26 10.02
CA ALA A 50 -7.41 -7.84 9.33
C ALA A 50 -7.41 -9.37 9.49
N GLU A 51 -7.27 -10.11 8.40
CA GLU A 51 -7.05 -11.56 8.44
C GLU A 51 -5.61 -11.88 8.87
N LYS A 52 -4.68 -10.97 8.57
CA LYS A 52 -3.27 -11.09 8.92
C LYS A 52 -2.68 -9.71 9.20
N THR A 53 -1.75 -9.65 10.15
CA THR A 53 -0.92 -8.47 10.38
C THR A 53 0.55 -8.89 10.39
N ILE A 54 1.41 -8.06 9.80
CA ILE A 54 2.86 -8.21 9.88
C ILE A 54 3.47 -6.93 10.42
N THR A 55 4.54 -7.06 11.20
CA THR A 55 5.44 -5.96 11.53
C THR A 55 6.67 -6.02 10.65
N VAL A 56 7.02 -4.93 9.95
CA VAL A 56 8.19 -4.85 9.07
C VAL A 56 9.12 -3.76 9.62
N LEU A 57 10.32 -4.15 10.03
CA LEU A 57 11.33 -3.21 10.54
C LEU A 57 11.92 -2.34 9.42
N PRO A 58 12.53 -1.18 9.72
CA PRO A 58 13.23 -0.36 8.73
C PRO A 58 14.20 -1.19 7.88
N GLY A 59 14.10 -1.08 6.55
CA GLY A 59 14.90 -1.83 5.58
C GLY A 59 14.56 -3.32 5.44
N GLN A 60 13.65 -3.86 6.24
CA GLN A 60 13.24 -5.26 6.18
C GLN A 60 12.23 -5.49 5.04
N SER A 61 12.30 -6.68 4.44
CA SER A 61 11.24 -7.23 3.59
C SER A 61 10.58 -8.43 4.26
N LYS A 62 9.26 -8.57 4.11
CA LYS A 62 8.48 -9.74 4.52
C LYS A 62 7.49 -10.12 3.43
N THR A 63 7.43 -11.41 3.11
CA THR A 63 6.50 -11.95 2.12
C THR A 63 5.28 -12.55 2.78
N VAL A 64 4.10 -12.23 2.24
CA VAL A 64 2.82 -12.82 2.62
C VAL A 64 2.27 -13.56 1.42
N GLU A 65 1.93 -14.84 1.63
CA GLU A 65 1.31 -15.69 0.62
C GLU A 65 -0.21 -15.64 0.73
N PHE A 66 -0.87 -15.79 -0.41
CA PHE A 66 -2.32 -15.74 -0.56
C PHE A 66 -2.82 -16.97 -1.34
N VAL A 67 -4.07 -17.34 -1.09
CA VAL A 67 -4.77 -18.35 -1.89
C VAL A 67 -5.19 -17.77 -3.25
N ALA A 68 -5.53 -18.63 -4.20
CA ALA A 68 -6.13 -18.20 -5.47
C ALA A 68 -7.46 -17.48 -5.24
N GLY A 69 -7.72 -16.42 -6.01
CA GLY A 69 -8.94 -15.60 -5.89
C GLY A 69 -8.98 -14.71 -4.65
N TRP A 70 -7.86 -14.52 -3.93
CA TRP A 70 -7.85 -13.57 -2.82
C TRP A 70 -7.96 -12.14 -3.36
N GLU A 71 -8.93 -11.41 -2.83
CA GLU A 71 -9.22 -10.01 -3.17
C GLU A 71 -9.31 -9.20 -1.87
N GLY A 72 -8.63 -8.06 -1.85
CA GLY A 72 -8.66 -7.17 -0.71
C GLY A 72 -7.55 -6.13 -0.77
N ARG A 73 -7.07 -5.74 0.41
CA ARG A 73 -6.05 -4.69 0.53
C ARG A 73 -5.02 -4.96 1.61
N ALA A 74 -3.90 -4.27 1.49
CA ALA A 74 -2.99 -3.98 2.59
C ALA A 74 -3.08 -2.50 2.98
N GLN A 75 -2.94 -2.20 4.27
CA GLN A 75 -2.80 -0.82 4.75
C GLN A 75 -1.89 -0.74 5.98
N LYS A 76 -1.27 0.42 6.20
CA LYS A 76 -0.60 0.73 7.46
C LYS A 76 -1.60 0.88 8.58
N LEU A 77 -1.23 0.41 9.78
CA LEU A 77 -2.01 0.53 11.00
C LEU A 77 -1.43 1.64 11.87
N THR A 78 -1.83 2.89 11.60
CA THR A 78 -1.47 4.08 12.39
C THR A 78 -2.60 4.55 13.30
N GLY A 79 -3.67 3.76 13.49
CA GLY A 79 -4.86 4.13 14.26
C GLY A 79 -5.85 2.98 14.28
N ALA A 80 -7.15 3.27 14.33
CA ALA A 80 -8.18 2.25 14.15
C ALA A 80 -8.23 1.79 12.68
N SER A 81 -8.55 0.51 12.43
CA SER A 81 -8.51 -0.08 11.09
C SER A 81 -9.54 0.50 10.10
N ASN A 82 -10.55 1.19 10.60
CA ASN A 82 -11.59 1.88 9.83
C ASN A 82 -11.34 3.39 9.68
N GLU A 83 -10.22 3.91 10.16
CA GLU A 83 -9.80 5.29 9.91
C GLU A 83 -9.19 5.46 8.51
N PRO A 84 -9.11 6.70 8.00
CA PRO A 84 -8.59 6.93 6.66
C PRO A 84 -7.15 6.45 6.50
N ALA A 85 -6.88 5.69 5.44
CA ALA A 85 -5.59 5.07 5.20
C ALA A 85 -5.33 4.91 3.70
N THR A 86 -4.05 4.89 3.33
CA THR A 86 -3.64 4.52 1.97
C THR A 86 -3.90 3.03 1.79
N TRP A 87 -4.62 2.67 0.74
CA TRP A 87 -4.96 1.28 0.45
C TRP A 87 -4.09 0.76 -0.69
N ALA A 88 -3.41 -0.35 -0.47
CA ALA A 88 -2.79 -1.13 -1.52
C ALA A 88 -3.73 -2.27 -1.88
N GLU A 89 -4.53 -2.08 -2.92
CA GLU A 89 -5.62 -2.99 -3.33
C GLU A 89 -5.09 -4.00 -4.35
N PHE A 90 -5.49 -5.26 -4.21
CA PHE A 90 -5.10 -6.31 -5.16
C PHE A 90 -6.08 -7.48 -5.18
N HIS A 91 -6.18 -8.10 -6.37
CA HIS A 91 -7.00 -9.27 -6.64
C HIS A 91 -6.18 -10.28 -7.45
N PHE A 92 -5.86 -11.42 -6.85
CA PHE A 92 -5.12 -12.49 -7.51
C PHE A 92 -6.04 -13.46 -8.27
N ASN A 93 -5.59 -13.95 -9.42
CA ASN A 93 -6.34 -14.89 -10.28
C ASN A 93 -7.76 -14.41 -10.60
N ALA A 94 -7.90 -13.12 -10.90
CA ALA A 94 -9.14 -12.48 -11.26
C ALA A 94 -9.51 -12.83 -12.73
N TRP A 95 -10.12 -11.88 -13.45
CA TRP A 95 -10.45 -12.07 -14.87
C TRP A 95 -9.23 -12.55 -15.67
N ASN A 96 -9.41 -13.62 -16.45
CA ASN A 96 -8.39 -14.23 -17.28
C ASN A 96 -7.11 -14.65 -16.52
N ASP A 97 -7.27 -15.11 -15.27
CA ASP A 97 -6.17 -15.47 -14.35
C ASP A 97 -5.19 -14.32 -14.08
N MET A 98 -5.58 -13.07 -14.33
CA MET A 98 -4.70 -11.93 -14.09
C MET A 98 -4.66 -11.54 -12.60
N THR A 99 -3.59 -10.89 -12.19
CA THR A 99 -3.54 -10.13 -10.95
C THR A 99 -3.84 -8.68 -11.27
N PHE A 100 -4.80 -8.08 -10.57
CA PHE A 100 -5.04 -6.64 -10.62
C PHE A 100 -4.58 -5.98 -9.33
N GLY A 101 -4.16 -4.72 -9.41
CA GLY A 101 -3.88 -3.93 -8.22
C GLY A 101 -3.61 -2.46 -8.48
N ASP A 102 -3.70 -1.70 -7.39
CA ASP A 102 -3.52 -0.25 -7.38
C ASP A 102 -3.19 0.27 -5.96
N ILE A 103 -2.70 1.51 -5.89
CA ILE A 103 -2.65 2.29 -4.68
C ILE A 103 -3.78 3.31 -4.73
N SER A 104 -4.64 3.28 -3.72
CA SER A 104 -5.89 4.04 -3.65
C SER A 104 -5.86 5.04 -2.51
N TYR A 105 -6.29 6.26 -2.83
CA TYR A 105 -6.50 7.37 -1.90
C TYR A 105 -7.98 7.63 -1.64
N ILE A 106 -8.87 6.83 -2.25
CA ILE A 106 -10.31 6.92 -2.09
C ILE A 106 -10.71 6.89 -0.62
N ARG A 107 -10.02 6.05 0.17
CA ARG A 107 -10.27 5.84 1.59
C ARG A 107 -9.28 6.55 2.50
N GLY A 108 -8.45 7.46 1.96
CA GLY A 108 -7.55 8.30 2.71
C GLY A 108 -6.08 8.05 2.44
N ASN A 109 -5.24 8.69 3.25
CA ASN A 109 -3.79 8.53 3.16
C ASN A 109 -3.14 8.66 4.53
N ASN A 110 -2.48 7.59 4.98
CA ASN A 110 -1.72 7.54 6.22
C ASN A 110 -0.25 7.17 6.00
N GLY A 111 0.21 7.21 4.76
CA GLY A 111 1.61 6.95 4.41
C GLY A 111 1.78 6.67 2.93
N ALA A 112 2.97 6.96 2.41
CA ALA A 112 3.29 6.68 1.03
C ALA A 112 3.47 5.17 0.80
N MET A 113 3.05 4.72 -0.37
CA MET A 113 3.13 3.33 -0.81
C MET A 113 3.40 3.27 -2.30
N VAL A 114 4.22 2.31 -2.72
CA VAL A 114 4.42 1.97 -4.14
C VAL A 114 4.23 0.49 -4.32
N MET A 115 3.28 0.10 -5.17
CA MET A 115 3.07 -1.27 -5.59
C MET A 115 3.72 -1.47 -6.96
N THR A 116 4.45 -2.57 -7.12
CA THR A 116 4.95 -3.04 -8.42
C THR A 116 4.72 -4.54 -8.56
N SER A 117 4.45 -5.02 -9.77
CA SER A 117 4.55 -6.45 -10.04
C SER A 117 6.01 -6.88 -10.14
N GLU A 118 6.32 -8.15 -9.85
CA GLU A 118 7.68 -8.66 -9.94
C GLU A 118 8.30 -8.49 -11.33
N ASP A 119 7.50 -8.69 -12.39
CA ASP A 119 7.89 -8.50 -13.78
C ASP A 119 7.95 -7.01 -14.22
N GLY A 120 7.56 -6.09 -13.33
CA GLY A 120 7.56 -4.65 -13.58
C GLY A 120 6.47 -4.16 -14.53
N SER A 121 5.56 -5.02 -15.01
CA SER A 121 4.49 -4.63 -15.93
C SER A 121 3.42 -3.74 -15.28
N MET A 122 3.33 -3.78 -13.95
CA MET A 122 2.42 -2.99 -13.15
C MET A 122 3.19 -2.11 -12.17
N LYS A 123 2.78 -0.84 -12.06
CA LYS A 123 3.26 0.09 -11.04
C LYS A 123 2.14 1.07 -10.65
N SER A 124 1.90 1.22 -9.35
CA SER A 124 0.94 2.17 -8.79
C SER A 124 1.47 2.77 -7.49
N GLY A 125 1.00 3.96 -7.14
CA GLY A 125 1.40 4.74 -5.98
C GLY A 125 2.58 5.68 -6.19
N THR A 126 2.99 6.33 -5.11
CA THR A 126 4.13 7.25 -5.06
C THR A 126 4.91 7.06 -3.76
N SER A 127 6.21 7.37 -3.81
CA SER A 127 7.09 7.44 -2.63
C SER A 127 7.02 8.80 -1.92
N GLU A 128 6.36 9.79 -2.51
CA GLU A 128 6.28 11.15 -1.96
C GLU A 128 5.43 11.20 -0.69
N ASN A 129 5.86 11.98 0.29
CA ASN A 129 5.11 12.18 1.52
C ASN A 129 4.00 13.23 1.32
N LEU A 130 2.91 12.79 0.68
CA LEU A 130 1.77 13.64 0.36
C LEU A 130 1.11 14.27 1.61
N ILE A 131 1.23 13.66 2.80
CA ILE A 131 0.71 14.23 4.04
C ILE A 131 1.53 15.45 4.45
N ALA A 132 2.86 15.35 4.40
CA ALA A 132 3.78 16.42 4.77
C ALA A 132 3.74 17.61 3.79
N GLU A 133 3.35 17.36 2.54
CA GLU A 133 3.21 18.40 1.50
C GLU A 133 1.82 19.05 1.44
N ALA A 134 0.79 18.41 2.01
CA ALA A 134 -0.58 18.92 1.91
C ALA A 134 -0.76 20.23 2.66
N PRO A 135 -1.62 21.16 2.20
CA PRO A 135 -2.06 22.29 3.02
C PRO A 135 -2.55 21.84 4.40
N ALA A 136 -2.27 22.61 5.45
CA ALA A 136 -2.67 22.26 6.82
C ALA A 136 -4.20 22.05 6.95
N SER A 137 -5.01 22.74 6.14
CA SER A 137 -6.47 22.59 6.09
C SER A 137 -6.94 21.23 5.56
N LEU A 138 -6.09 20.46 4.88
CA LEU A 138 -6.41 19.12 4.39
C LEU A 138 -5.93 18.01 5.33
N ARG A 139 -5.12 18.35 6.34
CA ARG A 139 -4.57 17.39 7.30
C ARG A 139 -5.54 17.22 8.46
N LYS A 140 -5.65 15.99 8.94
CA LYS A 140 -6.29 15.65 10.20
C LYS A 140 -5.35 14.76 11.01
N THR A 141 -5.76 14.47 12.23
CA THR A 141 -5.04 13.56 13.12
C THR A 141 -5.91 12.34 13.36
N ASP A 142 -5.32 11.14 13.24
CA ASP A 142 -5.99 9.88 13.56
C ASP A 142 -6.01 9.63 15.08
N SER A 143 -6.67 8.55 15.49
CA SER A 143 -6.79 8.17 16.90
C SER A 143 -5.47 7.88 17.62
N SER A 144 -4.36 7.64 16.90
CA SER A 144 -3.03 7.48 17.52
C SER A 144 -2.29 8.80 17.74
N GLY A 145 -2.78 9.90 17.15
CA GLY A 145 -2.05 11.16 17.09
C GLY A 145 -1.23 11.36 15.81
N THR A 146 -1.35 10.47 14.82
CA THR A 146 -0.61 10.57 13.55
C THR A 146 -1.35 11.48 12.56
N SER A 147 -0.60 12.34 11.87
CA SER A 147 -1.19 13.18 10.80
C SER A 147 -1.49 12.34 9.57
N ILE A 148 -2.70 12.49 9.03
CA ILE A 148 -3.21 11.77 7.87
C ILE A 148 -4.01 12.73 6.96
N LEU A 149 -4.37 12.27 5.77
CA LEU A 149 -5.36 12.93 4.90
C LEU A 149 -6.65 12.09 4.87
N ASP A 150 -7.79 12.77 4.82
CA ASP A 150 -9.11 12.11 4.81
C ASP A 150 -9.38 11.38 3.49
N ALA A 151 -10.50 10.66 3.41
CA ALA A 151 -10.99 10.05 2.18
C ALA A 151 -11.32 11.11 1.10
N THR A 152 -11.00 10.83 -0.17
CA THR A 152 -11.54 11.61 -1.28
C THR A 152 -13.01 11.30 -1.53
N GLU A 153 -13.44 10.07 -1.22
CA GLU A 153 -14.84 9.64 -1.28
C GLU A 153 -15.19 8.87 0.02
N PRO A 154 -15.73 9.55 1.04
CA PRO A 154 -16.03 8.93 2.32
C PRO A 154 -17.25 7.99 2.23
N TYR A 155 -17.37 7.05 3.19
CA TYR A 155 -18.51 6.13 3.27
C TYR A 155 -19.86 6.83 3.47
N THR A 156 -19.86 8.07 3.97
CA THR A 156 -21.05 8.91 4.10
C THR A 156 -21.57 9.43 2.75
N GLY A 157 -20.82 9.21 1.66
CA GLY A 157 -21.10 9.73 0.33
C GLY A 157 -20.48 11.11 0.07
N GLY A 158 -20.47 11.50 -1.21
CA GLY A 158 -19.91 12.76 -1.68
C GLY A 158 -18.42 12.67 -2.09
N LYS A 159 -17.87 13.82 -2.49
CA LYS A 159 -16.46 13.97 -2.91
C LYS A 159 -15.78 15.11 -2.15
N ASN A 160 -14.55 14.88 -1.69
CA ASN A 160 -13.68 15.90 -1.15
C ASN A 160 -12.87 16.55 -2.28
N ASN A 161 -13.49 17.50 -2.98
CA ASN A 161 -12.91 18.12 -4.17
C ASN A 161 -11.57 18.81 -3.91
N ALA A 162 -11.37 19.40 -2.73
CA ALA A 162 -10.10 20.05 -2.39
C ALA A 162 -8.96 19.03 -2.29
N LEU A 163 -9.23 17.86 -1.71
CA LEU A 163 -8.26 16.78 -1.61
C LEU A 163 -8.03 16.09 -2.96
N ILE A 164 -9.08 15.90 -3.76
CA ILE A 164 -8.96 15.39 -5.13
C ILE A 164 -8.05 16.32 -5.95
N GLN A 165 -8.30 17.63 -5.95
CA GLN A 165 -7.46 18.60 -6.66
C GLN A 165 -6.02 18.58 -6.18
N TYR A 166 -5.80 18.47 -4.86
CA TYR A 166 -4.47 18.31 -4.30
C TYR A 166 -3.77 17.06 -4.86
N TYR A 167 -4.41 15.88 -4.81
CA TYR A 167 -3.82 14.66 -5.34
C TYR A 167 -3.56 14.74 -6.85
N ARG A 168 -4.47 15.33 -7.64
CA ARG A 168 -4.24 15.54 -9.08
C ARG A 168 -3.04 16.43 -9.39
N SER A 169 -2.64 17.30 -8.47
CA SER A 169 -1.43 18.11 -8.61
C SER A 169 -0.13 17.38 -8.25
N LYS A 170 -0.22 16.18 -7.64
CA LYS A 170 0.92 15.45 -7.07
C LYS A 170 1.10 14.03 -7.63
N VAL A 171 0.00 13.37 -7.95
CA VAL A 171 -0.06 12.00 -8.42
C VAL A 171 -0.46 12.03 -9.89
N GLN A 172 0.39 11.46 -10.75
CA GLN A 172 0.15 11.45 -12.18
C GLN A 172 -1.02 10.53 -12.53
N GLU A 173 -1.65 10.76 -13.69
CA GLU A 173 -2.67 9.86 -14.22
C GLU A 173 -2.13 8.42 -14.29
N GLY A 174 -2.90 7.45 -13.80
CA GLY A 174 -2.49 6.05 -13.73
C GLY A 174 -1.61 5.68 -12.53
N GLN A 175 -1.09 6.64 -11.74
CA GLN A 175 -0.25 6.34 -10.58
C GLN A 175 -1.02 6.21 -9.26
N GLY A 176 -2.34 6.38 -9.26
CA GLY A 176 -3.12 6.19 -8.05
C GLY A 176 -4.61 6.38 -8.29
N TYR A 177 -5.40 5.65 -7.54
CA TYR A 177 -6.85 5.68 -7.61
C TYR A 177 -7.35 6.80 -6.68
N ILE A 178 -7.70 7.95 -7.26
CA ILE A 178 -8.09 9.17 -6.51
C ILE A 178 -9.62 9.28 -6.44
N GLU A 179 -10.31 8.82 -7.48
CA GLU A 179 -11.76 8.80 -7.59
C GLU A 179 -12.23 7.45 -8.13
N HIS A 180 -13.46 7.02 -7.85
CA HIS A 180 -13.97 5.72 -8.29
C HIS A 180 -14.11 5.57 -9.81
N THR A 181 -13.88 6.64 -10.55
CA THR A 181 -13.90 6.67 -12.02
C THR A 181 -12.49 6.60 -12.63
N ASP A 182 -11.46 6.41 -11.81
CA ASP A 182 -10.05 6.43 -12.24
C ASP A 182 -9.58 5.08 -12.81
N ASP A 183 -10.35 4.50 -13.73
CA ASP A 183 -10.10 3.14 -14.24
C ASP A 183 -8.71 2.98 -14.87
N LYS A 184 -8.08 4.06 -15.33
CA LYS A 184 -6.69 4.07 -15.82
C LYS A 184 -5.64 3.76 -14.75
N SER A 185 -5.99 3.87 -13.47
CA SER A 185 -5.13 3.59 -12.32
C SER A 185 -5.27 2.16 -11.81
N ALA A 186 -6.21 1.38 -12.36
CA ALA A 186 -6.32 -0.06 -12.12
C ALA A 186 -5.45 -0.81 -13.13
N HIS A 187 -4.42 -1.50 -12.62
CA HIS A 187 -3.43 -2.15 -13.47
C HIS A 187 -3.58 -3.66 -13.42
N GLY A 188 -3.36 -4.32 -14.56
CA GLY A 188 -3.33 -5.78 -14.66
C GLY A 188 -1.94 -6.31 -14.97
N THR A 189 -1.58 -7.46 -14.40
CA THR A 189 -0.35 -8.20 -14.69
C THR A 189 -0.62 -9.70 -14.72
N THR A 190 0.19 -10.46 -15.45
CA THR A 190 0.17 -11.94 -15.37
C THR A 190 0.98 -12.46 -14.18
N SER A 191 1.85 -11.63 -13.60
CA SER A 191 2.61 -11.96 -12.40
C SER A 191 1.69 -12.27 -11.21
N LYS A 192 2.06 -13.30 -10.46
CA LYS A 192 1.41 -13.67 -9.18
C LYS A 192 2.17 -13.11 -7.98
N GLN A 193 3.22 -12.33 -8.21
CA GLN A 193 4.08 -11.78 -7.18
C GLN A 193 4.08 -10.27 -7.28
N LEU A 194 3.66 -9.62 -6.19
CA LEU A 194 3.65 -8.18 -6.03
C LEU A 194 4.72 -7.77 -5.01
N LYS A 195 5.25 -6.56 -5.19
CA LYS A 195 6.15 -5.88 -4.27
C LYS A 195 5.43 -4.61 -3.78
N LEU A 196 5.40 -4.42 -2.47
CA LEU A 196 4.81 -3.24 -1.83
C LEU A 196 5.88 -2.53 -1.01
N ASP A 197 6.36 -1.40 -1.50
CA ASP A 197 7.24 -0.52 -0.74
C ASP A 197 6.39 0.43 0.12
N VAL A 198 6.68 0.49 1.42
CA VAL A 198 6.04 1.40 2.39
C VAL A 198 7.09 2.34 2.99
N TYR A 199 6.74 3.60 3.22
CA TYR A 199 7.70 4.67 3.57
C TYR A 199 7.36 5.41 4.86
#